data_AF-A0A966T546-F1
#
_entry.id   AF-A0A966T546-F1
#
_cell.length_a   1.000
_cell.length_b   1.000
_cell.length_c   1.000
_cell.angle_alpha   90.00
_cell.angle_beta   90.00
_cell.angle_gamma   90.00
#
_symmetry.space_group_name_H-M   'P 1'
#
loop_
_entity.id
_entity.type
_entity.pdbx_description
1 polymer ?
#
loop_
_entity_poly.entity_id
_entity_poly.type
_entity_poly.pdbx_seq_one_letter_code
_entity_poly.pdbx_strand_id
1 'polypeptide(L)'
;CTVRQGAENRLWGELRQLGQLKKARPELVVAVTGCVTDGNVDGFLKRAPIVDLYVNPRRPEDLLNHLAERGLIDAPDYGDLNPEKFGSGEEIATETVSHAVSRYVPVIYGCNYRCTYCIVPYTRGDQVSRTMAEIIEESKWLLAEGARELVLLGQTVDAYGEDLSPPSRLSDLLYALHDLPGLERIRFLTSHPNHMTDDLIEAVAVLPKVCEHINLPVQAGHDATLKRMARRYTVAQYRALVDRIRATIPNVGLSTDVIVGFSGETEEHFQGTLDLLRECAFDVVHVAAYSPRRATPSERLWDDDVPHAEKKRRLHAVEDQQREILKAHRGAQVGTTVQVLVEGPASRKGRGGSNTTLGEPGTAVADDDD
;
A
#
# COMPACT_ATOMS: atom_id res chain seq x y z
N CYS A 1 0.46 -10.79 6.65
CA CYS A 1 -0.58 -10.01 5.94
C CYS A 1 -1.67 -10.97 5.50
N THR A 2 -2.88 -10.87 6.05
CA THR A 2 -4.04 -11.74 5.75
C THR A 2 -4.91 -11.24 4.60
N VAL A 3 -4.64 -10.04 4.08
CA VAL A 3 -5.42 -9.42 3.01
C VAL A 3 -5.15 -10.07 1.64
N ARG A 4 -3.90 -10.53 1.39
CA ARG A 4 -3.48 -11.15 0.12
C ARG A 4 -3.06 -12.60 0.34
N GLN A 5 -3.63 -13.54 -0.43
CA GLN A 5 -3.36 -14.98 -0.25
C GLN A 5 -1.88 -15.32 -0.41
N GLY A 6 -1.21 -14.73 -1.41
CA GLY A 6 0.22 -14.95 -1.62
C GLY A 6 1.08 -14.52 -0.43
N ALA A 7 0.70 -13.45 0.27
CA ALA A 7 1.42 -12.99 1.45
C ALA A 7 1.21 -13.92 2.66
N GLU A 8 0.01 -14.46 2.83
CA GLU A 8 -0.28 -15.46 3.86
C GLU A 8 0.49 -16.77 3.58
N ASN A 9 0.48 -17.24 2.34
CA ASN A 9 1.22 -18.44 1.94
C ASN A 9 2.72 -18.30 2.22
N ARG A 10 3.29 -17.10 1.98
CA ARG A 10 4.70 -16.81 2.28
C ARG A 10 5.00 -16.91 3.76
N LEU A 11 4.17 -16.32 4.62
CA LEU A 11 4.34 -16.42 6.08
C LEU A 11 4.41 -17.89 6.53
N TRP A 12 3.49 -18.74 6.06
CA TRP A 12 3.52 -20.16 6.41
C TRP A 12 4.78 -20.88 5.91
N GLY A 13 5.31 -20.46 4.76
CA GLY A 13 6.61 -20.92 4.26
C GLY A 13 7.77 -20.55 5.18
N GLU A 14 7.85 -19.28 5.60
CA GLU A 14 8.89 -18.77 6.51
C GLU A 14 8.82 -19.44 7.89
N LEU A 15 7.62 -19.58 8.45
CA LEU A 15 7.41 -20.29 9.71
C LEU A 15 7.93 -21.73 9.65
N ARG A 16 7.71 -22.44 8.54
CA ARG A 16 8.25 -23.79 8.38
C ARG A 16 9.78 -23.82 8.43
N GLN A 17 10.44 -22.84 7.82
CA GLN A 17 11.91 -22.72 7.84
C GLN A 17 12.42 -22.39 9.24
N LEU A 18 11.81 -21.42 9.92
CA LEU A 18 12.15 -21.07 11.31
C LEU A 18 11.92 -22.23 12.27
N GLY A 19 10.88 -23.04 12.05
CA GLY A 19 10.61 -24.24 12.83
C GLY A 19 11.72 -25.30 12.71
N GLN A 20 12.40 -25.40 11.56
CA GLN A 20 13.58 -26.27 11.41
C GLN A 20 14.78 -25.72 12.20
N LEU A 21 15.00 -24.40 12.15
CA LEU A 21 16.08 -23.75 12.88
C LEU A 21 15.88 -23.87 14.40
N LYS A 22 14.67 -23.63 14.90
CA LYS A 22 14.32 -23.74 16.33
C LYS A 22 14.46 -25.17 16.87
N LYS A 23 14.28 -26.21 16.03
CA LYS A 23 14.59 -27.59 16.42
C LYS A 23 16.08 -27.82 16.69
N ALA A 24 16.95 -27.17 15.91
CA ALA A 24 18.40 -27.24 16.13
C ALA A 24 18.86 -26.31 17.26
N ARG A 25 18.11 -25.23 17.52
CA ARG A 25 18.40 -24.18 18.50
C ARG A 25 17.16 -23.85 19.33
N PRO A 26 16.86 -24.65 20.38
CA PRO A 26 15.64 -24.53 21.17
C PRO A 26 15.48 -23.20 21.92
N GLU A 27 16.57 -22.46 22.11
CA GLU A 27 16.60 -21.16 22.78
C GLU A 27 16.03 -20.00 21.94
N LEU A 28 15.83 -20.22 20.63
CA LEU A 28 15.33 -19.19 19.73
C LEU A 28 13.87 -18.83 20.03
N VAL A 29 13.63 -17.53 20.19
CA VAL A 29 12.29 -16.95 20.30
C VAL A 29 11.81 -16.53 18.92
N VAL A 30 10.67 -17.07 18.50
CA VAL A 30 9.99 -16.75 17.25
C VAL A 30 8.79 -15.87 17.57
N ALA A 31 8.93 -14.57 17.32
CA ALA A 31 7.83 -13.63 17.38
C ALA A 31 7.23 -13.41 15.98
N VAL A 32 5.91 -13.39 15.89
CA VAL A 32 5.19 -13.04 14.65
C VAL A 32 4.48 -11.72 14.86
N THR A 33 4.63 -10.79 13.91
CA THR A 33 3.90 -9.52 13.90
C THR A 33 3.21 -9.28 12.55
N GLY A 34 2.30 -8.32 12.52
CA GLY A 34 1.51 -7.94 11.33
C GLY A 34 0.05 -8.38 11.43
N CYS A 35 -0.78 -7.95 10.48
CA CYS A 35 -2.16 -8.45 10.34
C CYS A 35 -2.12 -9.93 9.89
N VAL A 36 -2.02 -10.85 10.85
CA VAL A 36 -1.80 -12.30 10.61
C VAL A 36 -2.96 -13.16 11.11
N THR A 37 -3.69 -12.70 12.13
CA THR A 37 -4.57 -13.58 12.90
C THR A 37 -6.04 -13.47 12.54
N ASP A 38 -6.44 -12.56 11.64
CA ASP A 38 -7.84 -12.19 11.41
C ASP A 38 -8.63 -11.93 12.71
N GLY A 39 -7.92 -11.48 13.76
CA GLY A 39 -8.46 -11.30 15.11
C GLY A 39 -8.46 -12.55 16.00
N ASN A 40 -8.11 -13.73 15.50
CA ASN A 40 -8.04 -14.99 16.24
C ASN A 40 -6.60 -15.43 16.51
N VAL A 41 -5.96 -14.78 17.50
CA VAL A 41 -4.57 -15.09 17.90
C VAL A 41 -4.45 -16.52 18.41
N ASP A 42 -5.37 -16.98 19.26
CA ASP A 42 -5.33 -18.32 19.85
C ASP A 42 -5.40 -19.43 18.79
N GLY A 43 -6.28 -19.26 17.79
CA GLY A 43 -6.39 -20.19 16.67
C GLY A 43 -5.13 -20.21 15.80
N PHE A 44 -4.49 -19.06 15.62
CA PHE A 44 -3.20 -18.97 14.93
C PHE A 44 -2.10 -19.69 15.70
N LEU A 45 -1.93 -19.42 17.00
CA LEU A 45 -0.90 -20.04 17.82
C LEU A 45 -1.08 -21.56 17.93
N LYS A 46 -2.32 -22.06 17.98
CA LYS A 46 -2.61 -23.51 17.89
C LYS A 46 -2.14 -24.14 16.58
N ARG A 47 -2.25 -23.43 15.45
CA ARG A 47 -1.78 -23.88 14.13
C ARG A 47 -0.28 -23.69 13.93
N ALA A 48 0.32 -22.74 14.65
CA ALA A 48 1.73 -22.37 14.55
C ALA A 48 2.44 -22.50 15.92
N PRO A 49 2.54 -23.71 16.50
CA PRO A 49 3.07 -23.91 17.86
C PRO A 49 4.55 -23.53 18.03
N ILE A 50 5.25 -23.29 16.92
CA ILE A 50 6.63 -22.79 16.96
C ILE A 50 6.73 -21.32 17.37
N VAL A 51 5.63 -20.56 17.25
CA VAL A 51 5.56 -19.13 17.53
C VAL A 51 5.37 -18.94 19.03
N ASP A 52 6.31 -18.25 19.66
CA ASP A 52 6.28 -17.98 21.11
C ASP A 52 5.42 -16.77 21.46
N LEU A 53 5.39 -15.79 20.55
CA LEU A 53 4.72 -14.51 20.76
C LEU A 53 4.09 -14.03 19.47
N TYR A 54 2.85 -13.55 19.57
CA TYR A 54 2.27 -12.70 18.56
C TYR A 54 2.28 -11.24 19.03
N VAL A 55 2.88 -10.35 18.23
CA VAL A 55 2.94 -8.92 18.51
C VAL A 55 1.95 -8.20 17.60
N ASN A 56 0.95 -7.57 18.19
CA ASN A 56 0.03 -6.73 17.43
C ASN A 56 0.75 -5.43 17.02
N PRO A 57 0.83 -5.10 15.71
CA PRO A 57 1.48 -3.87 15.25
C PRO A 57 0.87 -2.60 15.81
N ARG A 58 -0.41 -2.65 16.23
CA ARG A 58 -1.11 -1.50 16.83
C ARG A 58 -0.78 -1.31 18.30
N ARG A 59 -0.07 -2.27 18.91
CA ARG A 59 0.23 -2.32 20.33
C ARG A 59 1.70 -2.68 20.56
N PRO A 60 2.65 -1.83 20.14
CA PRO A 60 4.07 -2.08 20.35
C PRO A 60 4.42 -2.26 21.83
N GLU A 61 3.64 -1.68 22.74
CA GLU A 61 3.75 -1.90 24.19
C GLU A 61 3.66 -3.38 24.58
N ASP A 62 2.88 -4.19 23.85
CA ASP A 62 2.74 -5.61 24.14
C ASP A 62 4.09 -6.35 23.92
N LEU A 63 4.89 -5.92 22.94
CA LEU A 63 6.24 -6.46 22.74
C LEU A 63 7.18 -6.02 23.86
N LEU A 64 7.18 -4.73 24.21
CA LEU A 64 8.06 -4.20 25.25
C LEU A 64 7.75 -4.86 26.61
N ASN A 65 6.48 -4.98 26.96
CA ASN A 65 6.05 -5.69 28.17
C ASN A 65 6.51 -7.16 28.15
N HIS A 66 6.38 -7.85 27.02
CA HIS A 66 6.83 -9.23 26.92
C HIS A 66 8.35 -9.38 27.04
N LEU A 67 9.13 -8.45 26.48
CA LEU A 67 10.58 -8.42 26.62
C LEU A 67 10.98 -8.16 28.08
N ALA A 68 10.26 -7.26 28.76
CA ALA A 68 10.47 -6.96 30.17
C ALA A 68 10.11 -8.15 31.09
N GLU A 69 8.99 -8.84 30.84
CA GLU A 69 8.60 -10.06 31.56
C GLU A 69 9.64 -11.18 31.44
N ARG A 70 10.38 -11.21 30.33
CA ARG A 70 11.50 -12.15 30.12
C ARG A 70 12.83 -11.65 30.69
N GLY A 71 12.86 -10.47 31.29
CA GLY A 71 14.08 -9.84 31.82
C GLY A 71 15.10 -9.46 30.74
N LEU A 72 14.64 -9.25 29.50
CA LEU A 72 15.49 -8.84 28.38
C LEU A 72 15.69 -7.33 28.32
N ILE A 73 14.73 -6.57 28.85
CA ILE A 73 14.76 -5.12 29.01
C ILE A 73 14.15 -4.75 30.37
N ASP A 74 14.37 -3.52 30.81
CA ASP A 74 13.63 -2.97 31.94
C ASP A 74 12.16 -2.73 31.59
N ALA A 75 11.29 -2.74 32.61
CA ALA A 75 9.87 -2.47 32.42
C ALA A 75 9.67 -1.06 31.84
N PRO A 76 9.01 -0.93 30.67
CA PRO A 76 8.79 0.36 30.04
C PRO A 76 7.91 1.28 30.90
N ASP A 77 8.38 2.51 31.12
CA ASP A 77 7.64 3.57 31.81
C ASP A 77 6.77 4.34 30.80
N TYR A 78 5.51 3.95 30.69
CA TYR A 78 4.54 4.58 29.77
C TYR A 78 4.05 5.95 30.24
N GLY A 79 4.44 6.41 31.43
CA GLY A 79 4.02 7.70 32.00
C GLY A 79 4.86 8.90 31.54
N ASP A 80 6.03 8.65 30.94
CA ASP A 80 6.99 9.68 30.55
C ASP A 80 7.39 9.47 29.08
N LEU A 81 6.59 10.03 28.16
CA LEU A 81 6.89 10.09 26.73
C LEU A 81 7.99 11.14 26.43
N ASN A 82 9.05 11.14 27.23
CA ASN A 82 10.23 11.95 27.00
C ASN A 82 11.07 11.27 25.91
N PRO A 83 11.25 11.88 24.72
CA PRO A 83 12.08 11.33 23.65
C PRO A 83 13.52 11.04 24.10
N GLU A 84 14.02 11.76 25.12
CA GLU A 84 15.36 11.57 25.68
C GLU A 84 15.50 10.26 26.47
N LYS A 85 14.42 9.69 27.02
CA LYS A 85 14.46 8.39 27.73
C LYS A 85 14.49 7.18 26.79
N PHE A 86 13.97 7.34 25.57
CA PHE A 86 14.07 6.34 24.50
C PHE A 86 15.42 6.37 23.76
N GLY A 87 16.30 7.32 24.12
CA GLY A 87 17.60 7.53 23.48
C GLY A 87 18.74 7.64 24.48
N SER A 88 19.18 6.51 25.03
CA SER A 88 20.58 6.32 25.48
C SER A 88 20.92 4.85 25.72
N GLY A 89 20.32 3.93 24.97
CA GLY A 89 20.95 2.63 24.78
C GLY A 89 22.25 2.86 24.02
N GLU A 90 23.37 2.39 24.55
CA GLU A 90 24.65 2.29 23.83
C GLU A 90 24.36 1.94 22.37
N GLU A 91 25.03 2.62 21.44
CA GLU A 91 24.93 2.39 20.00
C GLU A 91 24.95 0.88 19.71
N ILE A 92 23.77 0.26 19.66
CA ILE A 92 23.59 -0.98 18.94
C ILE A 92 23.84 -0.50 17.53
N ALA A 93 25.05 -0.78 17.02
CA ALA A 93 25.40 -0.56 15.64
C ALA A 93 24.28 -1.18 14.81
N THR A 94 23.34 -0.33 14.39
CA THR A 94 22.21 -0.70 13.58
C THR A 94 22.74 -0.75 12.17
N GLU A 95 23.62 -1.73 11.90
CA GLU A 95 24.20 -2.03 10.58
C GLU A 95 23.11 -2.34 9.52
N THR A 96 21.83 -2.29 9.89
CA THR A 96 20.67 -2.56 9.04
C THR A 96 19.48 -1.62 9.23
N VAL A 97 19.63 -0.41 9.80
CA VAL A 97 18.65 0.63 9.45
C VAL A 97 19.00 1.05 8.03
N SER A 98 18.45 0.32 7.07
CA SER A 98 18.46 0.71 5.65
C SER A 98 18.16 2.20 5.59
N HIS A 99 19.17 3.04 5.29
CA HIS A 99 19.01 4.46 4.97
C HIS A 99 18.33 4.56 3.60
N ALA A 100 17.11 4.02 3.52
CA ALA A 100 16.33 4.06 2.31
C ALA A 100 16.01 5.52 2.02
N VAL A 101 16.38 5.95 0.81
CA VAL A 101 16.10 7.29 0.30
C VAL A 101 14.59 7.56 0.29
N SER A 102 13.79 6.50 0.09
CA SER A 102 12.34 6.50 0.20
C SER A 102 11.87 5.86 1.51
N ARG A 103 11.02 6.58 2.25
CA ARG A 103 10.45 6.11 3.52
C ARG A 103 8.93 6.11 3.48
N TYR A 104 8.32 5.05 4.01
CA TYR A 104 6.88 4.94 4.14
C TYR A 104 6.39 5.59 5.43
N VAL A 105 5.39 6.46 5.31
CA VAL A 105 4.77 7.15 6.45
C VAL A 105 3.29 6.81 6.49
N PRO A 106 2.84 5.93 7.39
CA PRO A 106 1.41 5.66 7.56
C PRO A 106 0.70 6.94 8.02
N VAL A 107 -0.32 7.40 7.30
CA VAL A 107 -1.12 8.58 7.68
C VAL A 107 -2.53 8.20 8.14
N ILE A 108 -3.00 7.03 7.71
CA ILE A 108 -4.31 6.47 8.07
C ILE A 108 -4.17 4.99 8.42
N TYR A 109 -4.85 4.58 9.48
CA TYR A 109 -5.10 3.18 9.82
C TYR A 109 -6.57 2.83 9.61
N GLY A 110 -6.87 1.53 9.41
CA GLY A 110 -8.25 1.06 9.24
C GLY A 110 -8.90 1.55 7.95
N CYS A 111 -10.21 1.31 7.80
CA CYS A 111 -10.99 1.80 6.66
C CYS A 111 -12.50 1.82 6.97
N ASN A 112 -13.17 2.92 6.63
CA ASN A 112 -14.62 3.05 6.79
C ASN A 112 -15.41 2.43 5.61
N TYR A 113 -14.76 2.13 4.48
CA TYR A 113 -15.42 1.48 3.36
C TYR A 113 -15.69 0.01 3.62
N ARG A 114 -16.96 -0.37 3.50
CA ARG A 114 -17.44 -1.76 3.63
C ARG A 114 -17.57 -2.41 2.25
N CYS A 115 -16.48 -2.43 1.47
CA CYS A 115 -16.45 -3.17 0.19
C CYS A 115 -16.72 -4.65 0.44
N THR A 116 -17.57 -5.28 -0.37
CA THR A 116 -18.10 -6.62 -0.04
C THR A 116 -17.06 -7.72 -0.02
N TYR A 117 -15.94 -7.56 -0.73
CA TYR A 117 -14.81 -8.49 -0.76
C TYR A 117 -13.69 -8.15 0.24
N CYS A 118 -13.75 -7.00 0.91
CA CYS A 118 -12.64 -6.47 1.67
C CYS A 118 -12.72 -6.88 3.15
N ILE A 119 -11.68 -7.55 3.65
CA ILE A 119 -11.58 -7.96 5.06
C ILE A 119 -10.99 -6.87 5.97
N VAL A 120 -10.45 -5.80 5.38
CA VAL A 120 -9.72 -4.74 6.10
C VAL A 120 -10.52 -4.14 7.25
N PRO A 121 -11.80 -3.76 7.10
CA PRO A 121 -12.51 -3.12 8.21
C PRO A 121 -12.72 -4.05 9.41
N TYR A 122 -12.80 -5.35 9.18
CA TYR A 122 -12.95 -6.35 10.23
C TYR A 122 -11.63 -6.68 10.94
N THR A 123 -10.49 -6.49 10.26
CA THR A 123 -9.16 -6.88 10.77
C THR A 123 -8.31 -5.71 11.25
N ARG A 124 -8.55 -4.52 10.71
CA ARG A 124 -7.79 -3.29 11.03
C ARG A 124 -8.62 -2.24 11.76
N GLY A 125 -9.94 -2.45 11.88
CA GLY A 125 -10.87 -1.52 12.51
C GLY A 125 -11.33 -0.41 11.57
N ASP A 126 -12.11 0.50 12.16
CA ASP A 126 -12.55 1.72 11.49
C ASP A 126 -11.37 2.67 11.24
N GLN A 127 -11.59 3.65 10.36
CA GLN A 127 -10.58 4.62 9.97
C GLN A 127 -10.12 5.41 11.20
N VAL A 128 -8.80 5.57 11.31
CA VAL A 128 -8.15 6.46 12.28
C VAL A 128 -7.02 7.19 11.56
N SER A 129 -7.16 8.49 11.38
CA SER A 129 -6.11 9.38 10.86
C SER A 129 -5.14 9.75 11.97
N ARG A 130 -3.85 9.81 11.64
CA ARG A 130 -2.86 10.44 12.52
C ARG A 130 -2.97 11.95 12.46
N THR A 131 -2.64 12.63 13.55
CA THR A 131 -2.62 14.09 13.55
C THR A 131 -1.53 14.61 12.61
N MET A 132 -1.76 15.80 12.05
CA MET A 132 -0.78 16.50 11.22
C MET A 132 0.57 16.62 11.95
N ALA A 133 0.54 17.00 13.23
CA ALA A 133 1.75 17.19 14.04
C ALA A 133 2.58 15.89 14.16
N GLU A 134 1.95 14.75 14.44
CA GLU A 134 2.64 13.45 14.52
C GLU A 134 3.30 13.07 13.20
N ILE A 135 2.63 13.34 12.07
CA ILE A 135 3.16 13.03 10.75
C ILE A 135 4.34 13.95 10.42
N ILE A 136 4.23 15.24 10.72
CA ILE A 136 5.29 16.22 10.49
C ILE A 136 6.53 15.91 11.33
N GLU A 137 6.37 15.57 12.61
CA GLU A 137 7.51 15.25 13.49
C GLU A 137 8.22 13.96 13.05
N GLU A 138 7.49 12.90 12.71
CA GLU A 138 8.10 11.69 12.14
C GLU A 138 8.80 12.00 10.81
N SER A 139 8.18 12.82 9.96
CA SER A 139 8.76 13.21 8.68
C SER A 139 10.09 13.95 8.86
N LYS A 140 10.17 14.90 9.78
CA LYS A 140 11.42 15.61 10.12
C LYS A 140 12.50 14.64 10.60
N TRP A 141 12.14 13.69 11.46
CA TRP A 141 13.06 12.66 11.93
C TRP A 141 13.58 11.79 10.77
N LEU A 142 12.69 11.29 9.90
CA LEU A 142 13.08 10.50 8.73
C LEU A 142 14.00 11.26 7.76
N LEU A 143 13.77 12.57 7.58
CA LEU A 143 14.61 13.43 6.75
C LEU A 143 16.00 13.63 7.37
N ALA A 144 16.09 13.78 8.69
CA ALA A 144 17.36 13.83 9.43
C ALA A 144 18.15 12.52 9.28
N GLU A 145 17.46 11.38 9.22
CA GLU A 145 18.03 10.04 8.95
C GLU A 145 18.41 9.79 7.48
N GLY A 146 18.27 10.82 6.62
CA GLY A 146 18.73 10.79 5.23
C GLY A 146 17.64 10.51 4.19
N ALA A 147 16.36 10.42 4.57
CA ALA A 147 15.27 10.30 3.59
C ALA A 147 15.20 11.52 2.67
N ARG A 148 14.77 11.31 1.43
CA ARG A 148 14.47 12.37 0.44
C ARG A 148 13.09 12.22 -0.18
N GLU A 149 12.52 11.02 -0.13
CA GLU A 149 11.13 10.74 -0.52
C GLU A 149 10.33 10.23 0.68
N LEU A 150 9.11 10.77 0.85
CA LEU A 150 8.11 10.23 1.77
C LEU A 150 6.94 9.66 0.97
N VAL A 151 6.57 8.42 1.27
CA VAL A 151 5.44 7.72 0.67
C VAL A 151 4.34 7.55 1.71
N LEU A 152 3.29 8.36 1.60
CA LEU A 152 2.15 8.34 2.51
C LEU A 152 1.31 7.08 2.28
N LEU A 153 1.09 6.34 3.35
CA LEU A 153 0.39 5.05 3.33
C LEU A 153 -0.91 5.07 4.13
N GLY A 154 -1.88 4.29 3.65
CA GLY A 154 -3.18 4.12 4.27
C GLY A 154 -4.01 3.13 3.46
N GLN A 155 -5.24 2.84 3.92
CA GLN A 155 -6.18 2.02 3.14
C GLN A 155 -7.00 2.86 2.16
N THR A 156 -7.19 4.14 2.48
CA THR A 156 -7.86 5.14 1.66
C THR A 156 -7.18 6.48 1.97
N VAL A 157 -5.95 6.70 1.48
CA VAL A 157 -5.09 7.83 1.90
C VAL A 157 -5.73 9.19 1.63
N ASP A 158 -6.50 9.29 0.56
CA ASP A 158 -7.26 10.48 0.16
C ASP A 158 -8.45 10.81 1.07
N ALA A 159 -8.84 9.93 2.00
CA ALA A 159 -9.79 10.22 3.07
C ALA A 159 -9.13 10.76 4.36
N TYR A 160 -7.84 11.11 4.30
CA TYR A 160 -7.10 11.62 5.45
C TYR A 160 -7.77 12.84 6.07
N GLY A 161 -7.90 12.83 7.40
CA GLY A 161 -8.29 13.99 8.18
C GLY A 161 -9.80 14.17 8.35
N GLU A 162 -10.63 13.37 7.69
CA GLU A 162 -12.10 13.42 7.84
C GLU A 162 -12.56 13.10 9.26
N ASP A 163 -11.81 12.26 9.98
CA ASP A 163 -12.09 11.82 11.36
C ASP A 163 -11.36 12.65 12.43
N LEU A 164 -10.59 13.67 12.04
CA LEU A 164 -9.90 14.57 12.97
C LEU A 164 -10.83 15.69 13.47
N SER A 165 -10.46 16.30 14.61
CA SER A 165 -11.14 17.48 15.16
C SER A 165 -10.12 18.57 15.51
N PRO A 166 -10.09 19.70 14.77
CA PRO A 166 -10.90 19.99 13.59
C PRO A 166 -10.56 19.04 12.42
N PRO A 167 -11.49 18.81 11.46
CA PRO A 167 -11.21 18.03 10.26
C PRO A 167 -10.08 18.66 9.42
N SER A 168 -9.36 17.81 8.70
CA SER A 168 -8.31 18.18 7.75
C SER A 168 -8.49 17.43 6.44
N ARG A 169 -7.74 17.79 5.39
CA ARG A 169 -7.71 17.07 4.11
C ARG A 169 -6.32 16.55 3.82
N LEU A 170 -6.22 15.57 2.91
CA LEU A 170 -4.93 15.12 2.41
C LEU A 170 -4.16 16.27 1.73
N SER A 171 -4.85 17.14 0.99
CA SER A 171 -4.26 18.33 0.36
C SER A 171 -3.55 19.22 1.40
N ASP A 172 -4.20 19.50 2.54
CA ASP A 172 -3.59 20.30 3.63
C ASP A 172 -2.31 19.66 4.17
N LEU A 173 -2.28 18.32 4.27
CA LEU A 173 -1.08 17.58 4.68
C LEU A 173 0.02 17.63 3.62
N LEU A 174 -0.33 17.55 2.34
CA LEU A 174 0.63 17.69 1.25
C LEU A 174 1.27 19.09 1.25
N TYR A 175 0.49 20.16 1.46
CA TYR A 175 1.01 21.52 1.61
C TYR A 175 1.97 21.61 2.81
N ALA A 176 1.60 21.08 3.96
CA ALA A 176 2.45 21.13 5.16
C ALA A 176 3.76 20.33 4.99
N LEU A 177 3.70 19.15 4.36
CA LEU A 177 4.88 18.34 4.07
C LEU A 177 5.77 18.99 3.01
N HIS A 178 5.16 19.61 1.99
CA HIS A 178 5.88 20.28 0.91
C HIS A 178 6.91 21.30 1.44
N ASP A 179 6.56 22.02 2.50
CA ASP A 179 7.42 23.05 3.08
C ASP A 179 8.57 22.51 3.94
N LEU A 180 8.65 21.18 4.16
CA LEU A 180 9.74 20.60 4.94
C LEU A 180 11.08 20.71 4.20
N PRO A 181 12.13 21.27 4.84
CA PRO A 181 13.46 21.34 4.28
C PRO A 181 14.05 19.94 4.07
N GLY A 182 14.73 19.73 2.93
CA GLY A 182 15.38 18.45 2.59
C GLY A 182 14.45 17.36 2.04
N LEU A 183 13.13 17.58 2.08
CA LEU A 183 12.18 16.72 1.36
C LEU A 183 12.18 17.09 -0.12
N GLU A 184 12.44 16.11 -0.98
CA GLU A 184 12.48 16.29 -2.44
C GLU A 184 11.22 15.74 -3.09
N ARG A 185 10.61 14.70 -2.49
CA ARG A 185 9.52 13.98 -3.14
C ARG A 185 8.48 13.45 -2.16
N ILE A 186 7.20 13.57 -2.54
CA ILE A 186 6.06 13.05 -1.82
C ILE A 186 5.26 12.18 -2.79
N ARG A 187 4.95 10.95 -2.36
CA ARG A 187 3.96 10.09 -3.02
C ARG A 187 2.90 9.72 -2.01
N PHE A 188 1.73 9.36 -2.50
CA PHE A 188 0.74 8.65 -1.70
C PHE A 188 0.21 7.48 -2.52
N LEU A 189 -0.18 6.42 -1.83
CA LEU A 189 -0.67 5.19 -2.47
C LEU A 189 -2.01 4.81 -1.86
N THR A 190 -2.84 4.14 -2.65
CA THR A 190 -4.15 3.64 -2.25
C THR A 190 -5.17 4.77 -2.04
N SER A 191 -5.66 5.32 -3.15
CA SER A 191 -6.78 6.27 -3.15
C SER A 191 -8.12 5.54 -3.30
N HIS A 192 -9.23 6.22 -3.06
CA HIS A 192 -10.57 5.73 -3.39
C HIS A 192 -11.27 6.75 -4.29
N PRO A 193 -11.85 6.37 -5.45
CA PRO A 193 -12.40 7.33 -6.42
C PRO A 193 -13.33 8.42 -5.84
N ASN A 194 -14.11 8.09 -4.81
CA ASN A 194 -14.98 9.05 -4.12
C ASN A 194 -14.28 10.14 -3.28
N HIS A 195 -13.01 9.96 -2.90
CA HIS A 195 -12.24 10.91 -2.09
C HIS A 195 -11.18 11.66 -2.92
N MET A 196 -11.13 11.41 -4.23
CA MET A 196 -10.30 12.18 -5.14
C MET A 196 -10.98 13.51 -5.46
N THR A 197 -10.84 14.47 -4.54
CA THR A 197 -11.45 15.80 -4.62
C THR A 197 -10.66 16.74 -5.53
N ASP A 198 -11.30 17.81 -6.00
CA ASP A 198 -10.66 18.78 -6.90
C ASP A 198 -9.46 19.46 -6.23
N ASP A 199 -9.52 19.74 -4.92
CA ASP A 199 -8.41 20.35 -4.19
C ASP A 199 -7.20 19.40 -4.02
N LEU A 200 -7.44 18.08 -3.95
CA LEU A 200 -6.37 17.09 -3.95
C LEU A 200 -5.72 16.99 -5.35
N ILE A 201 -6.53 16.96 -6.40
CA ILE A 201 -6.04 16.97 -7.79
C ILE A 201 -5.22 18.23 -8.04
N GLU A 202 -5.70 19.39 -7.61
CA GLU A 202 -4.97 20.66 -7.71
C GLU A 202 -3.68 20.65 -6.90
N ALA A 203 -3.68 20.15 -5.66
CA ALA A 203 -2.47 20.03 -4.86
C ALA A 203 -1.39 19.18 -5.54
N VAL A 204 -1.76 18.07 -6.18
CA VAL A 204 -0.84 17.25 -6.98
C VAL A 204 -0.31 18.02 -8.19
N ALA A 205 -1.14 18.85 -8.83
CA ALA A 205 -0.73 19.63 -10.00
C ALA A 205 0.23 20.78 -9.66
N VAL A 206 0.05 21.44 -8.52
CA VAL A 206 0.76 22.70 -8.21
C VAL A 206 1.95 22.53 -7.28
N LEU A 207 2.04 21.44 -6.51
CA LEU A 207 3.12 21.24 -5.55
C LEU A 207 4.28 20.45 -6.19
N PRO A 208 5.44 21.08 -6.50
CA PRO A 208 6.48 20.42 -7.29
C PRO A 208 7.17 19.23 -6.60
N LYS A 209 7.02 19.08 -5.27
CA LYS A 209 7.51 17.90 -4.54
C LYS A 209 6.51 16.75 -4.56
N VAL A 210 5.23 16.98 -4.85
CA VAL A 210 4.23 15.92 -4.94
C VAL A 210 4.31 15.31 -6.33
N CYS A 211 4.56 14.01 -6.41
CA CYS A 211 4.63 13.36 -7.71
C CYS A 211 3.27 13.39 -8.41
N GLU A 212 3.32 13.66 -9.71
CA GLU A 212 2.21 13.55 -10.67
C GLU A 212 1.86 12.07 -10.92
N HIS A 213 1.60 11.31 -9.85
CA HIS A 213 1.26 9.90 -9.90
C HIS A 213 0.11 9.61 -8.94
N ILE A 214 -0.98 9.06 -9.46
CA ILE A 214 -2.18 8.72 -8.68
C ILE A 214 -2.50 7.24 -8.88
N ASN A 215 -2.54 6.50 -7.76
CA ASN A 215 -3.14 5.17 -7.71
C ASN A 215 -4.64 5.31 -7.42
N LEU A 216 -5.47 4.94 -8.40
CA LEU A 216 -6.92 5.09 -8.39
C LEU A 216 -7.60 3.74 -8.72
N PRO A 217 -7.87 2.89 -7.72
CA PRO A 217 -8.41 1.55 -7.95
C PRO A 217 -9.88 1.54 -8.42
N VAL A 218 -10.13 1.13 -9.67
CA VAL A 218 -11.50 0.94 -10.18
C VAL A 218 -12.17 -0.34 -9.68
N GLN A 219 -11.40 -1.42 -9.51
CA GLN A 219 -11.80 -2.80 -9.23
C GLN A 219 -12.51 -3.56 -10.35
N ALA A 220 -13.44 -2.94 -11.08
CA ALA A 220 -14.15 -3.56 -12.19
C ALA A 220 -14.69 -2.49 -13.16
N GLY A 221 -14.87 -2.83 -14.44
CA GLY A 221 -15.42 -1.93 -15.46
C GLY A 221 -16.88 -2.15 -15.81
N HIS A 222 -17.69 -2.63 -14.87
CA HIS A 222 -19.14 -2.81 -15.09
C HIS A 222 -19.96 -2.43 -13.85
N ASP A 223 -21.02 -1.64 -14.04
CA ASP A 223 -21.82 -1.05 -12.95
C ASP A 223 -22.48 -2.12 -12.06
N ALA A 224 -22.94 -3.23 -12.62
CA ALA A 224 -23.52 -4.31 -11.83
C ALA A 224 -22.48 -4.96 -10.91
N THR A 225 -21.25 -5.16 -11.40
CA THR A 225 -20.13 -5.70 -10.62
C THR A 225 -19.68 -4.69 -9.56
N LEU A 226 -19.52 -3.42 -9.92
CA LEU A 226 -19.19 -2.33 -9.00
C LEU A 226 -20.20 -2.21 -7.86
N LYS A 227 -21.51 -2.23 -8.19
CA LYS A 227 -22.58 -2.21 -7.19
C LYS A 227 -22.51 -3.42 -6.26
N ARG A 228 -22.25 -4.63 -6.80
CA ARG A 228 -22.08 -5.85 -5.99
C ARG A 228 -20.84 -5.81 -5.10
N MET A 229 -19.78 -5.14 -5.56
CA MET A 229 -18.57 -4.82 -4.80
C MET A 229 -18.79 -3.74 -3.72
N ALA A 230 -19.99 -3.16 -3.64
CA ALA A 230 -20.33 -1.98 -2.84
C ALA A 230 -19.49 -0.74 -3.16
N ARG A 231 -19.09 -0.58 -4.43
CA ARG A 231 -18.56 0.68 -4.94
C ARG A 231 -19.71 1.67 -5.14
N ARG A 232 -19.52 2.90 -4.67
CA ARG A 232 -20.55 3.97 -4.69
C ARG A 232 -20.32 4.94 -5.87
N TYR A 233 -19.83 4.42 -6.98
CA TYR A 233 -19.61 5.13 -8.23
C TYR A 233 -19.92 4.20 -9.42
N THR A 234 -20.26 4.78 -10.56
CA THR A 234 -20.43 4.08 -11.84
C THR A 234 -19.17 4.18 -12.69
N VAL A 235 -19.09 3.35 -13.74
CA VAL A 235 -18.03 3.43 -14.75
C VAL A 235 -18.00 4.81 -15.42
N ALA A 236 -19.17 5.41 -15.69
CA ALA A 236 -19.25 6.75 -16.28
C ALA A 236 -18.69 7.83 -15.35
N GLN A 237 -19.01 7.77 -14.05
CA GLN A 237 -18.44 8.70 -13.05
C GLN A 237 -16.93 8.52 -12.92
N TYR A 238 -16.46 7.28 -12.96
CA TYR A 238 -15.03 6.97 -12.91
C TYR A 238 -14.28 7.53 -14.14
N ARG A 239 -14.82 7.37 -15.36
CA ARG A 239 -14.26 7.99 -16.58
C ARG A 239 -14.16 9.51 -16.44
N ALA A 240 -15.24 10.17 -16.02
CA ALA A 240 -15.27 11.61 -15.83
C ALA A 240 -14.25 12.09 -14.79
N LEU A 241 -13.94 11.28 -13.76
CA LEU A 241 -12.88 11.57 -12.81
C LEU A 241 -11.49 11.46 -13.46
N VAL A 242 -11.22 10.38 -14.21
CA VAL A 242 -9.96 10.20 -14.95
C VAL A 242 -9.72 11.35 -15.93
N ASP A 243 -10.75 11.75 -16.68
CA ASP A 243 -10.67 12.87 -17.63
C ASP A 243 -10.32 14.18 -16.93
N ARG A 244 -10.93 14.44 -15.76
CA ARG A 244 -10.65 15.64 -14.96
C ARG A 244 -9.23 15.67 -14.39
N ILE A 245 -8.75 14.52 -13.92
CA ILE A 245 -7.36 14.36 -13.45
C ILE A 245 -6.38 14.67 -14.57
N ARG A 246 -6.58 14.10 -15.77
CA ARG A 246 -5.73 14.35 -16.94
C ARG A 246 -5.81 15.78 -17.46
N ALA A 247 -6.98 16.40 -17.39
CA ALA A 247 -7.13 17.80 -17.78
C ALA A 247 -6.36 18.74 -16.84
N THR A 248 -6.25 18.39 -15.56
CA THR A 248 -5.57 19.20 -14.54
C THR A 248 -4.07 18.89 -14.45
N ILE A 249 -3.69 17.63 -14.66
CA ILE A 249 -2.32 17.12 -14.60
C ILE A 249 -2.03 16.38 -15.92
N PRO A 250 -1.63 17.08 -16.99
CA PRO A 250 -1.52 16.49 -18.33
C PRO A 250 -0.60 15.27 -18.43
N ASN A 251 0.47 15.23 -17.63
CA ASN A 251 1.48 14.15 -17.64
C ASN A 251 1.31 13.16 -16.48
N VAL A 252 0.12 13.09 -15.87
CA VAL A 252 -0.14 12.23 -14.71
C VAL A 252 0.06 10.75 -15.03
N GLY A 253 0.89 10.09 -14.23
CA GLY A 253 0.96 8.64 -14.17
C GLY A 253 -0.23 8.08 -13.40
N LEU A 254 -1.04 7.24 -14.04
CA LEU A 254 -2.20 6.61 -13.42
C LEU A 254 -1.98 5.12 -13.24
N SER A 255 -2.18 4.65 -12.02
CA SER A 255 -2.26 3.24 -11.71
C SER A 255 -3.63 2.85 -11.19
N THR A 256 -4.06 1.61 -11.41
CA THR A 256 -5.34 1.08 -10.92
C THR A 256 -5.19 -0.37 -10.47
N ASP A 257 -6.12 -0.81 -9.64
CA ASP A 257 -6.26 -2.21 -9.24
C ASP A 257 -7.60 -2.76 -9.75
N VAL A 258 -7.59 -4.00 -10.24
CA VAL A 258 -8.73 -4.72 -10.81
C VAL A 258 -8.84 -6.11 -10.18
N ILE A 259 -10.06 -6.52 -9.84
CA ILE A 259 -10.38 -7.86 -9.35
C ILE A 259 -11.20 -8.57 -10.42
N VAL A 260 -10.66 -9.64 -11.00
CA VAL A 260 -11.35 -10.45 -12.01
C VAL A 260 -12.00 -11.69 -11.41
N GLY A 261 -13.12 -12.09 -12.01
CA GLY A 261 -13.91 -13.24 -11.62
C GLY A 261 -14.57 -13.10 -10.24
N PHE A 262 -15.00 -11.89 -9.90
CA PHE A 262 -15.85 -11.68 -8.74
C PHE A 262 -17.17 -12.46 -8.86
N SER A 263 -17.78 -12.83 -7.74
CA SER A 263 -19.05 -13.60 -7.74
C SER A 263 -20.12 -12.93 -8.63
N GLY A 264 -20.66 -13.68 -9.58
CA GLY A 264 -21.63 -13.22 -10.57
C GLY A 264 -21.05 -12.39 -11.73
N GLU A 265 -19.73 -12.36 -11.93
CA GLU A 265 -19.11 -11.68 -13.07
C GLU A 265 -19.29 -12.48 -14.38
N THR A 266 -20.11 -11.95 -15.28
CA THR A 266 -20.34 -12.50 -16.62
C THR A 266 -19.23 -12.12 -17.60
N GLU A 267 -19.23 -12.70 -18.79
CA GLU A 267 -18.32 -12.30 -19.87
C GLU A 267 -18.50 -10.83 -20.27
N GLU A 268 -19.74 -10.36 -20.33
CA GLU A 268 -20.06 -8.96 -20.63
C GLU A 268 -19.45 -8.00 -19.59
N HIS A 269 -19.55 -8.34 -18.30
CA HIS A 269 -18.96 -7.52 -17.23
C HIS A 269 -17.44 -7.48 -17.34
N PHE A 270 -16.82 -8.63 -17.65
CA PHE A 270 -15.38 -8.71 -17.84
C PHE A 270 -14.92 -7.92 -19.07
N GLN A 271 -15.66 -7.99 -20.19
CA GLN A 271 -15.37 -7.21 -21.38
C GLN A 271 -15.44 -5.69 -21.09
N GLY A 272 -16.42 -5.23 -20.32
CA GLY A 272 -16.48 -3.83 -19.86
C GLY A 272 -15.26 -3.41 -19.04
N THR A 273 -14.65 -4.35 -18.30
CA THR A 273 -13.38 -4.12 -17.59
C THR A 273 -12.22 -3.94 -18.57
N LEU A 274 -12.10 -4.80 -19.59
CA LEU A 274 -11.07 -4.64 -20.62
C LEU A 274 -11.25 -3.33 -21.40
N ASP A 275 -12.48 -2.97 -21.76
CA ASP A 275 -12.76 -1.76 -22.52
C ASP A 275 -12.40 -0.51 -21.70
N LEU A 276 -12.79 -0.46 -20.42
CA LEU A 276 -12.40 0.64 -19.54
C LEU A 276 -10.88 0.77 -19.39
N LEU A 277 -10.16 -0.34 -19.21
CA LEU A 277 -8.70 -0.31 -19.11
C LEU A 277 -8.04 0.19 -20.40
N ARG A 278 -8.60 -0.16 -21.56
CA ARG A 278 -8.11 0.30 -22.87
C ARG A 278 -8.37 1.79 -23.08
N GLU A 279 -9.58 2.25 -22.76
CA GLU A 279 -9.97 3.67 -22.87
C GLU A 279 -9.18 4.56 -21.91
N CYS A 280 -9.04 4.12 -20.66
CA CYS A 280 -8.30 4.88 -19.67
C CYS A 280 -6.78 4.78 -19.85
N ALA A 281 -6.24 3.79 -20.55
CA ALA A 281 -4.81 3.66 -20.84
C ALA A 281 -3.91 3.95 -19.60
N PHE A 282 -4.06 3.11 -18.57
CA PHE A 282 -3.29 3.23 -17.32
C PHE A 282 -1.82 2.85 -17.54
N ASP A 283 -0.92 3.53 -16.85
CA ASP A 283 0.51 3.20 -16.83
C ASP A 283 0.76 1.88 -16.09
N VAL A 284 0.00 1.62 -15.01
CA VAL A 284 0.11 0.39 -14.24
C VAL A 284 -1.26 -0.16 -13.91
N VAL A 285 -1.46 -1.46 -14.18
CA VAL A 285 -2.65 -2.20 -13.76
C VAL A 285 -2.24 -3.34 -12.85
N HIS A 286 -2.71 -3.31 -11.61
CA HIS A 286 -2.59 -4.39 -10.66
C HIS A 286 -3.83 -5.29 -10.75
N VAL A 287 -3.71 -6.43 -11.43
CA VAL A 287 -4.80 -7.40 -11.53
C VAL A 287 -4.67 -8.50 -10.47
N ALA A 288 -5.79 -8.86 -9.85
CA ALA A 288 -5.90 -9.99 -8.95
C ALA A 288 -7.14 -10.84 -9.30
N ALA A 289 -7.01 -12.16 -9.19
CA ALA A 289 -8.17 -13.04 -9.22
C ALA A 289 -8.94 -12.95 -7.90
N TYR A 290 -10.28 -12.88 -7.97
CA TYR A 290 -11.12 -12.89 -6.78
C TYR A 290 -10.88 -14.14 -5.95
N SER A 291 -10.65 -13.93 -4.66
CA SER A 291 -10.47 -14.97 -3.66
C SER A 291 -11.39 -14.63 -2.48
N PRO A 292 -12.40 -15.47 -2.18
CA PRO A 292 -13.30 -15.21 -1.07
C PRO A 292 -12.52 -15.20 0.24
N ARG A 293 -12.84 -14.22 1.10
CA ARG A 293 -12.23 -14.05 2.41
C ARG A 293 -13.26 -14.34 3.48
N ARG A 294 -12.88 -15.12 4.49
CA ARG A 294 -13.77 -15.42 5.62
C ARG A 294 -14.31 -14.14 6.23
N ALA A 295 -15.58 -14.17 6.64
CA ALA A 295 -16.30 -13.07 7.27
C ALA A 295 -16.57 -11.84 6.37
N THR A 296 -16.16 -11.86 5.10
CA THR A 296 -16.55 -10.79 4.17
C THR A 296 -18.01 -10.96 3.73
N PRO A 297 -18.72 -9.88 3.38
CA PRO A 297 -20.06 -9.99 2.81
C PRO A 297 -20.10 -10.86 1.55
N SER A 298 -19.09 -10.80 0.69
CA SER A 298 -19.08 -11.56 -0.55
C SER A 298 -19.02 -13.06 -0.33
N GLU A 299 -18.27 -13.52 0.66
CA GLU A 299 -18.20 -14.94 1.06
C GLU A 299 -19.50 -15.43 1.72
N ARG A 300 -20.22 -14.56 2.43
CA ARG A 300 -21.46 -14.93 3.15
C ARG A 300 -22.71 -14.88 2.29
N LEU A 301 -22.73 -14.01 1.28
CA LEU A 301 -23.94 -13.70 0.50
C LEU A 301 -23.98 -14.37 -0.86
N TRP A 302 -22.83 -14.76 -1.42
CA TRP A 302 -22.76 -15.32 -2.77
C TRP A 302 -21.79 -16.49 -2.83
N ASP A 303 -22.15 -17.47 -3.66
CA ASP A 303 -21.22 -18.52 -4.05
C ASP A 303 -20.09 -17.93 -4.92
N ASP A 304 -18.92 -18.56 -4.85
CA ASP A 304 -17.83 -18.30 -5.79
C ASP A 304 -18.10 -19.07 -7.09
N ASP A 305 -18.98 -18.52 -7.92
CA ASP A 305 -19.57 -19.14 -9.11
C ASP A 305 -18.71 -19.02 -10.38
N VAL A 306 -17.61 -18.26 -10.34
CA VAL A 306 -16.65 -18.16 -11.44
C VAL A 306 -15.54 -19.20 -11.25
N PRO A 307 -15.37 -20.19 -12.16
CA PRO A 307 -14.35 -21.22 -12.01
C PRO A 307 -12.92 -20.66 -11.96
N HIS A 308 -12.03 -21.30 -11.21
CA HIS A 308 -10.63 -20.88 -11.10
C HIS A 308 -9.92 -20.77 -12.47
N ALA A 309 -10.20 -21.69 -13.40
CA ALA A 309 -9.65 -21.64 -14.75
C ALA A 309 -10.07 -20.36 -15.50
N GLU A 310 -11.31 -19.93 -15.30
CA GLU A 310 -11.85 -18.71 -15.90
C GLU A 310 -11.23 -17.45 -15.28
N LYS A 311 -11.10 -17.42 -13.94
CA LYS A 311 -10.37 -16.35 -13.24
C LYS A 311 -8.95 -16.17 -13.77
N LYS A 312 -8.24 -17.29 -13.99
CA LYS A 312 -6.88 -17.28 -14.54
C LYS A 312 -6.85 -16.77 -15.98
N ARG A 313 -7.80 -17.20 -16.82
CA ARG A 313 -7.94 -16.71 -18.20
C ARG A 313 -8.13 -15.18 -18.23
N ARG A 314 -9.04 -14.66 -17.40
CA ARG A 314 -9.34 -13.23 -17.27
C ARG A 314 -8.14 -12.43 -16.76
N LEU A 315 -7.43 -12.96 -15.77
CA LEU A 315 -6.22 -12.35 -15.23
C LEU A 315 -5.16 -12.19 -16.33
N HIS A 316 -4.87 -13.26 -17.06
CA HIS A 316 -3.91 -13.19 -18.17
C HIS A 316 -4.39 -12.23 -19.28
N ALA A 317 -5.68 -12.21 -19.61
CA ALA A 317 -6.20 -11.28 -20.62
C ALA A 317 -5.99 -9.80 -20.22
N VAL A 318 -6.12 -9.46 -18.93
CA VAL A 318 -5.78 -8.12 -18.43
C VAL A 318 -4.28 -7.85 -18.52
N GLU A 319 -3.44 -8.81 -18.11
CA GLU A 319 -1.97 -8.68 -18.23
C GLU A 319 -1.52 -8.51 -19.69
N ASP A 320 -2.12 -9.27 -20.61
CA ASP A 320 -1.84 -9.22 -22.04
C ASP A 320 -2.21 -7.85 -22.62
N GLN A 321 -3.40 -7.32 -22.29
CA GLN A 321 -3.80 -5.99 -22.72
C GLN A 321 -2.88 -4.90 -22.14
N GLN A 322 -2.50 -5.01 -20.86
CA GLN A 322 -1.61 -4.03 -20.24
C GLN A 322 -0.24 -4.01 -20.90
N ARG A 323 0.28 -5.17 -21.33
CA ARG A 323 1.55 -5.20 -22.09
C ARG A 323 1.45 -4.46 -23.42
N GLU A 324 0.33 -4.55 -24.12
CA GLU A 324 0.14 -3.81 -25.38
C GLU A 324 0.03 -2.30 -25.16
N ILE A 325 -0.70 -1.88 -24.12
CA ILE A 325 -0.80 -0.46 -23.71
C ILE A 325 0.58 0.09 -23.34
N LEU A 326 1.35 -0.64 -22.52
CA LEU A 326 2.70 -0.23 -22.10
C LEU A 326 3.69 -0.11 -23.26
N LYS A 327 3.64 -1.02 -24.24
CA LYS A 327 4.47 -0.91 -25.44
C LYS A 327 4.23 0.40 -26.19
N ALA A 328 2.97 0.82 -26.28
CA ALA A 328 2.61 2.09 -26.91
C ALA A 328 3.10 3.31 -26.11
N HIS A 329 3.02 3.26 -24.78
CA HIS A 329 3.48 4.37 -23.91
C HIS A 329 4.99 4.51 -23.83
N ARG A 330 5.74 3.40 -23.71
CA ARG A 330 7.20 3.43 -23.58
C ARG A 330 7.88 4.08 -24.78
N GLY A 331 7.40 3.77 -26.00
CA GLY A 331 7.93 4.37 -27.22
C GLY A 331 7.82 5.91 -27.25
N ALA A 332 6.88 6.50 -26.50
CA ALA A 332 6.73 7.94 -26.39
C ALA A 332 7.66 8.58 -25.34
N GLN A 333 8.19 7.79 -24.40
CA GLN A 333 9.09 8.27 -23.34
C GLN A 333 10.56 8.23 -23.76
N VAL A 334 10.94 7.34 -24.69
CA VAL A 334 12.31 7.25 -25.20
C VAL A 334 12.78 8.60 -25.75
N GLY A 335 13.96 9.03 -25.33
CA GLY A 335 14.55 10.32 -25.69
C GLY A 335 14.03 11.53 -24.89
N THR A 336 13.12 11.33 -23.94
CA THR A 336 12.66 12.40 -23.04
C THR A 336 13.56 12.54 -21.82
N THR A 337 13.61 13.74 -21.24
CA THR A 337 14.33 14.01 -19.99
C THR A 337 13.39 13.83 -18.80
N VAL A 338 13.77 12.99 -17.84
CA VAL A 338 12.97 12.70 -16.64
C VAL A 338 13.76 12.94 -15.36
N GLN A 339 13.03 13.19 -14.26
CA GLN A 339 13.59 13.27 -12.91
C GLN A 339 13.77 11.87 -12.32
N VAL A 340 14.98 11.55 -11.88
CA VAL A 340 15.27 10.26 -11.23
C VAL A 340 15.62 10.44 -9.74
N LEU A 341 15.27 9.45 -8.93
CA LEU A 341 15.71 9.35 -7.53
C LEU A 341 16.57 8.11 -7.38
N VAL A 342 17.84 8.30 -7.06
CA VAL A 342 18.79 7.21 -6.91
C VAL A 342 18.62 6.57 -5.54
N GLU A 343 18.21 5.31 -5.51
CA GLU A 343 18.03 4.56 -4.26
C GLU A 343 19.29 3.78 -3.83
N GLY A 344 20.24 3.59 -4.74
CA GLY A 344 21.49 2.89 -4.47
C GLY A 344 22.04 2.17 -5.72
N PRO A 345 23.17 1.47 -5.57
CA PRO A 345 23.75 0.68 -6.65
C PRO A 345 22.83 -0.48 -7.05
N ALA A 346 22.87 -0.86 -8.32
CA ALA A 346 22.08 -1.96 -8.85
C ALA A 346 22.34 -3.27 -8.07
N SER A 347 21.28 -3.82 -7.47
CA SER A 347 21.31 -5.15 -6.87
C SER A 347 21.37 -6.21 -7.99
N ARG A 348 22.27 -7.18 -7.87
CA ARG A 348 22.42 -8.33 -8.81
C ARG A 348 21.14 -9.18 -8.97
N LYS A 349 20.12 -8.93 -8.14
CA LYS A 349 18.75 -9.40 -8.31
C LYS A 349 17.88 -8.17 -8.62
N GLY A 350 17.69 -7.87 -9.90
CA GLY A 350 16.74 -6.86 -10.35
C GLY A 350 15.35 -7.22 -9.84
N ARG A 351 14.90 -6.54 -8.79
CA ARG A 351 13.48 -6.49 -8.48
C ARG A 351 12.94 -5.36 -9.33
N GLY A 352 12.33 -5.70 -10.46
CA GLY A 352 11.53 -4.77 -11.26
C GLY A 352 10.33 -4.30 -10.46
N GLY A 353 10.54 -3.36 -9.55
CA GLY A 353 9.57 -2.30 -9.29
C GLY A 353 9.75 -1.24 -10.37
N SER A 354 8.69 -0.50 -10.67
CA SER A 354 8.66 0.60 -11.64
C SER A 354 9.52 1.82 -11.26
N ASN A 355 10.65 1.61 -10.56
CA ASN A 355 11.59 2.66 -10.17
C ASN A 355 12.86 2.47 -10.99
N THR A 356 13.02 3.27 -12.04
CA THR A 356 14.25 3.42 -12.81
C THR A 356 15.40 3.69 -11.85
N THR A 357 16.32 2.72 -11.71
CA THR A 357 17.46 2.81 -10.78
C THR A 357 18.70 3.14 -11.58
N LEU A 358 19.14 4.40 -11.57
CA LEU A 358 20.40 4.83 -12.20
C LEU A 358 21.31 5.49 -11.16
N GLY A 359 22.62 5.34 -11.34
CA GLY A 359 23.66 5.52 -10.33
C GLY A 359 24.14 6.94 -10.05
N GLU A 360 23.52 7.98 -10.61
CA GLU A 360 23.86 9.39 -10.30
C GLU A 360 22.60 10.27 -10.20
N PRO A 361 22.50 11.19 -9.22
CA PRO A 361 21.41 12.14 -9.16
C PRO A 361 21.50 13.12 -10.35
N GLY A 362 20.42 13.22 -11.15
CA GLY A 362 20.39 14.09 -12.31
C GLY A 362 19.13 13.94 -13.16
N THR A 363 19.14 14.61 -14.31
CA THR A 363 18.20 14.37 -15.41
C THR A 363 18.68 13.18 -16.23
N ALA A 364 17.85 12.15 -16.38
CA ALA A 364 18.14 10.99 -17.21
C ALA A 364 17.38 11.08 -18.54
N VAL A 365 17.99 10.57 -19.61
CA VAL A 365 17.29 10.34 -20.89
C VAL A 365 16.78 8.91 -20.86
N ALA A 366 15.48 8.71 -21.06
CA ALA A 366 14.93 7.36 -21.15
C ALA A 366 15.44 6.67 -22.42
N ASP A 367 15.99 5.47 -22.28
CA ASP A 367 16.52 4.63 -23.37
C ASP A 367 15.71 3.33 -23.49
N ASP A 368 15.89 2.58 -24.59
CA ASP A 368 15.07 1.40 -24.93
C ASP A 368 15.23 0.21 -23.93
N ASP A 369 16.26 0.24 -23.09
CA ASP A 369 16.66 -0.86 -22.19
C ASP A 369 16.22 -0.70 -20.71
N ASP A 370 15.54 0.40 -20.32
CA ASP A 370 15.13 0.71 -18.92
C ASP A 370 13.63 0.46 -18.61
#